data_AF-V6LJZ1-F1
#
_entry.id   AF-V6LJZ1-F1
#
_cell.length_a   1.000
_cell.length_b   1.000
_cell.length_c   1.000
_cell.angle_alpha   90.00
_cell.angle_beta   90.00
_cell.angle_gamma   90.00
#
_symmetry.space_group_name_H-M   'P 1'
#
loop_
_entity.id
_entity.type
_entity.pdbx_description
1 polymer ?
#
loop_
_entity_poly.entity_id
_entity_poly.type
_entity_poly.pdbx_seq_one_letter_code
_entity_poly.pdbx_strand_id
1 'polypeptide(L)'
;MSQWVYHICKNRDANEIEEITINQCKGGINYAKPEIVEPFRTFCTSTAVENGEAVRLTVQLSKPIPKNERIEAAKKLRQCVVKAPIMMCDAVLKGIFGSKVVACAVSQKSDSVLCFSFMLKYSIRLQQYAVNQQKINTLLNLGYSRLSNYSQENFIINNV
;
A
#
# COMPACT_ATOMS: atom_id res chain seq x y z
N MET A 1 14.64 -24.51 -30.73
CA MET A 1 14.48 -23.28 -29.93
C MET A 1 13.07 -22.76 -30.15
N SER A 2 12.13 -23.19 -29.30
CA SER A 2 10.72 -22.77 -29.40
C SER A 2 10.59 -21.30 -29.02
N GLN A 3 10.25 -20.49 -30.02
CA GLN A 3 10.07 -19.05 -29.91
C GLN A 3 8.80 -18.78 -29.08
N TRP A 4 8.95 -18.05 -27.96
CA TRP A 4 7.82 -17.59 -27.16
C TRP A 4 7.23 -16.33 -27.80
N VAL A 5 6.45 -16.51 -28.88
CA VAL A 5 5.76 -15.39 -29.54
C VAL A 5 4.27 -15.50 -29.27
N TYR A 6 3.74 -14.53 -28.56
CA TYR A 6 2.30 -14.32 -28.45
C TYR A 6 1.87 -13.50 -29.67
N HIS A 7 1.10 -14.10 -30.56
CA HIS A 7 0.45 -13.38 -31.66
C HIS A 7 -0.98 -13.07 -31.24
N ILE A 8 -1.28 -11.78 -31.08
CA ILE A 8 -2.63 -11.33 -30.78
C ILE A 8 -2.99 -10.21 -31.75
N CYS A 9 -3.97 -10.50 -32.62
CA CYS A 9 -4.49 -9.54 -33.59
C CYS A 9 -5.69 -8.81 -32.97
N LYS A 10 -5.58 -7.47 -32.90
CA LYS A 10 -6.66 -6.59 -32.47
C LYS A 10 -7.23 -5.91 -33.70
N ASN A 11 -8.55 -5.89 -33.84
CA ASN A 11 -9.20 -5.07 -34.83
C ASN A 11 -8.93 -3.58 -34.52
N ARG A 12 -8.68 -2.75 -35.54
CA ARG A 12 -8.48 -1.30 -35.34
C ARG A 12 -9.78 -0.57 -35.00
N ASP A 13 -10.91 -1.10 -35.44
CA ASP A 13 -12.19 -0.40 -35.41
C ASP A 13 -13.11 -0.89 -34.27
N ALA A 14 -12.94 -2.15 -33.83
CA ALA A 14 -13.62 -2.71 -32.67
C ALA A 14 -12.62 -3.00 -31.54
N ASN A 15 -12.97 -2.71 -30.29
CA ASN A 15 -12.12 -2.98 -29.11
C ASN A 15 -12.11 -4.48 -28.72
N GLU A 16 -12.16 -5.35 -29.74
CA GLU A 16 -12.34 -6.80 -29.64
C GLU A 16 -11.09 -7.53 -30.15
N ILE A 17 -10.87 -8.74 -29.64
CA ILE A 17 -9.70 -9.55 -29.97
C ILE A 17 -10.12 -10.56 -31.03
N GLU A 18 -9.50 -10.50 -32.21
CA GLU A 18 -9.89 -11.34 -33.36
C GLU A 18 -9.24 -12.72 -33.29
N GLU A 19 -7.96 -12.77 -32.90
CA GLU A 19 -7.21 -14.03 -32.86
C GLU A 19 -6.16 -14.00 -31.75
N ILE A 20 -6.06 -15.11 -31.01
CA ILE A 20 -5.05 -15.30 -29.96
C ILE A 20 -4.36 -16.65 -30.23
N THR A 21 -3.13 -16.61 -30.74
CA THR A 21 -2.31 -17.82 -30.93
C THR A 21 -1.44 -18.04 -29.69
N ILE A 22 -1.58 -19.20 -29.04
CA ILE A 22 -1.05 -19.42 -27.68
C ILE A 22 -0.10 -20.63 -27.65
N ASN A 23 1.06 -20.45 -27.00
CA ASN A 23 1.91 -21.53 -26.54
C ASN A 23 1.68 -21.73 -25.02
N GLN A 24 0.69 -22.57 -24.68
CA GLN A 24 0.58 -23.36 -23.44
C GLN A 24 0.15 -22.74 -22.08
N CYS A 25 0.24 -21.42 -21.81
CA CYS A 25 -0.10 -20.88 -20.46
C CYS A 25 -1.47 -20.17 -20.34
N LYS A 26 -2.40 -20.72 -19.54
CA LYS A 26 -3.69 -20.09 -19.20
C LYS A 26 -3.54 -18.72 -18.52
N GLY A 27 -2.51 -18.54 -17.70
CA GLY A 27 -2.22 -17.27 -17.02
C GLY A 27 -1.86 -16.15 -17.99
N GLY A 28 -1.13 -16.47 -19.07
CA GLY A 28 -0.78 -15.51 -20.12
C GLY A 28 -2.01 -14.95 -20.82
N ILE A 29 -3.02 -15.77 -21.10
CA ILE A 29 -4.28 -15.35 -21.72
C ILE A 29 -5.02 -14.37 -20.81
N ASN A 30 -5.12 -14.70 -19.52
CA ASN A 30 -5.80 -13.85 -18.53
C ASN A 30 -5.11 -12.50 -18.34
N TYR A 31 -3.80 -12.42 -18.56
CA TYR A 31 -3.06 -11.16 -18.56
C TYR A 31 -3.20 -10.39 -19.89
N ALA A 32 -3.05 -11.09 -21.02
CA ALA A 32 -3.00 -10.45 -22.34
C ALA A 32 -4.33 -9.85 -22.79
N LYS A 33 -5.46 -10.51 -22.49
CA LYS A 33 -6.81 -10.01 -22.84
C LYS A 33 -7.08 -8.61 -22.27
N PRO A 34 -7.03 -8.38 -20.94
CA PRO A 34 -7.25 -7.05 -20.39
C PRO A 34 -6.17 -6.06 -20.83
N GLU A 35 -4.91 -6.46 -20.96
CA GLU A 35 -3.83 -5.54 -21.36
C GLU A 35 -4.08 -4.90 -22.75
N ILE A 36 -4.77 -5.59 -23.66
CA ILE A 36 -5.08 -5.13 -25.03
C ILE A 36 -6.40 -4.34 -25.10
N VAL A 37 -7.41 -4.76 -24.32
CA VAL A 37 -8.75 -4.13 -24.32
C VAL A 37 -8.77 -2.91 -23.41
N GLU A 38 -8.37 -3.08 -22.16
CA GLU A 38 -8.33 -2.04 -21.12
C GLU A 38 -7.31 -2.42 -20.03
N PRO A 39 -6.07 -1.89 -20.09
CA PRO A 39 -5.01 -2.30 -19.17
C PRO A 39 -5.26 -1.78 -17.75
N PHE A 40 -5.37 -2.70 -16.79
CA PHE A 40 -5.49 -2.42 -15.36
C PHE A 40 -4.13 -2.47 -14.68
N ARG A 41 -3.81 -1.47 -13.85
CA ARG A 41 -2.55 -1.41 -13.10
C ARG A 41 -2.79 -1.05 -11.64
N THR A 42 -1.97 -1.62 -10.76
CA THR A 42 -1.88 -1.18 -9.37
C THR A 42 -1.43 0.27 -9.32
N PHE A 43 -2.16 1.10 -8.59
CA PHE A 43 -1.88 2.53 -8.50
C PHE A 43 -1.37 2.90 -7.11
N CYS A 44 -0.15 3.44 -7.08
CA CYS A 44 0.49 3.98 -5.89
C CYS A 44 0.80 5.46 -6.13
N THR A 45 0.60 6.29 -5.11
CA THR A 45 0.95 7.71 -5.14
C THR A 45 1.30 8.21 -3.74
N SER A 46 1.54 9.51 -3.59
CA SER A 46 1.74 10.13 -2.28
C SER A 46 0.67 11.19 -2.02
N THR A 47 0.22 11.28 -0.77
CA THR A 47 -0.72 12.31 -0.29
C THR A 47 -0.06 13.13 0.81
N ALA A 48 -0.52 14.38 1.00
CA ALA A 48 0.00 15.23 2.07
C ALA A 48 -0.46 14.70 3.44
N VAL A 49 0.40 14.85 4.45
CA VAL A 49 0.07 14.54 5.84
C VAL A 49 0.28 15.74 6.73
N GLU A 50 -0.70 16.00 7.59
CA GLU A 50 -0.64 16.95 8.70
C GLU A 50 -0.30 16.23 10.00
N ASN A 51 0.49 16.90 10.84
CA ASN A 51 0.90 16.43 12.18
C ASN A 51 1.71 15.12 12.19
N GLY A 52 2.22 14.70 11.04
CA GLY A 52 3.17 13.59 10.92
C GLY A 52 4.61 14.10 10.83
N GLU A 53 5.57 13.26 11.21
CA GLU A 53 6.99 13.53 11.02
C GLU A 53 7.34 13.68 9.52
N ALA A 54 6.71 12.84 8.67
CA ALA A 54 6.81 12.96 7.22
C ALA A 54 5.68 13.82 6.64
N VAL A 55 6.05 14.78 5.78
CA VAL A 55 5.11 15.69 5.08
C VAL A 55 4.27 14.97 4.02
N ARG A 56 4.73 13.79 3.55
CA ARG A 56 4.02 12.96 2.56
C ARG A 56 3.92 11.53 3.03
N LEU A 57 2.77 10.92 2.74
CA LEU A 57 2.51 9.50 2.98
C LEU A 57 2.30 8.78 1.65
N THR A 58 3.02 7.69 1.46
CA THR A 58 2.79 6.77 0.35
C THR A 58 1.48 6.02 0.56
N VAL A 59 0.62 6.08 -0.43
CA VAL A 59 -0.68 5.41 -0.44
C VAL A 59 -0.85 4.59 -1.71
N GLN A 60 -1.65 3.54 -1.62
CA GLN A 60 -1.96 2.64 -2.72
C GLN A 60 -3.47 2.35 -2.75
N LEU A 61 -4.03 2.19 -3.95
CA LEU A 61 -5.41 1.72 -4.08
C LEU A 61 -5.50 0.22 -3.79
N SER A 62 -6.55 -0.19 -3.08
CA SER A 62 -6.81 -1.59 -2.73
C SER A 62 -7.09 -2.49 -3.93
N LYS A 63 -7.49 -1.91 -5.07
CA LYS A 63 -7.74 -2.60 -6.34
C LYS A 63 -7.03 -1.87 -7.47
N PRO A 64 -6.63 -2.58 -8.54
CA PRO A 64 -6.06 -1.95 -9.72
C PRO A 64 -7.11 -1.08 -10.43
N ILE A 65 -6.66 -0.03 -11.11
CA ILE A 65 -7.51 0.87 -11.89
C ILE A 65 -7.08 0.87 -13.37
N PRO A 66 -7.99 1.21 -14.30
CA PRO A 66 -7.65 1.38 -15.70
C PRO A 66 -6.56 2.44 -15.90
N LYS A 67 -5.71 2.24 -16.90
CA LYS A 67 -4.62 3.18 -17.26
C LYS A 67 -5.12 4.62 -17.45
N ASN A 68 -6.31 4.79 -18.02
CA ASN A 68 -6.91 6.08 -18.37
C ASN A 68 -7.37 6.86 -17.13
N GLU A 69 -7.80 6.17 -16.08
CA GLU A 69 -8.30 6.79 -14.84
C GLU A 69 -7.19 7.22 -13.88
N ARG A 70 -5.95 6.75 -14.08
CA ARG A 70 -4.82 7.04 -13.18
C ARG A 70 -4.55 8.53 -13.00
N ILE A 71 -4.73 9.34 -14.05
CA ILE A 71 -4.50 10.79 -13.99
C ILE A 71 -5.56 11.47 -13.12
N GLU A 72 -6.82 11.07 -13.26
CA GLU A 72 -7.91 11.59 -12.45
C GLU A 72 -7.78 11.15 -10.99
N ALA A 73 -7.40 9.88 -10.74
CA ALA A 73 -7.08 9.38 -9.41
C ALA A 73 -5.98 10.20 -8.74
N ALA A 74 -4.89 10.49 -9.46
CA ALA A 74 -3.81 11.33 -8.95
C ALA A 74 -4.26 12.76 -8.62
N LYS A 75 -5.14 13.36 -9.44
CA LYS A 75 -5.70 14.70 -9.18
C LYS A 75 -6.55 14.73 -7.92
N LYS A 76 -7.47 13.75 -7.75
CA LYS A 76 -8.31 13.62 -6.55
C LYS A 76 -7.46 13.46 -5.30
N LEU A 77 -6.45 12.59 -5.35
CA LEU A 77 -5.56 12.32 -4.21
C LEU A 77 -4.68 13.52 -3.84
N ARG A 78 -4.27 14.33 -4.80
CA ARG A 78 -3.48 15.55 -4.55
C ARG A 78 -4.24 16.58 -3.71
N GLN A 79 -5.57 16.61 -3.79
CA GLN A 79 -6.40 17.54 -3.02
C GLN A 79 -6.67 17.06 -1.59
N CYS A 80 -6.27 15.82 -1.25
CA CYS A 80 -6.51 15.24 0.06
C CYS A 80 -5.32 15.46 1.00
N VAL A 81 -5.63 15.85 2.23
CA VAL A 81 -4.68 15.95 3.33
C VAL A 81 -5.12 14.98 4.42
N VAL A 82 -4.20 14.14 4.87
CA VAL A 82 -4.46 13.12 5.89
C VAL A 82 -3.87 13.59 7.21
N LYS A 83 -4.53 13.33 8.34
CA LYS A 83 -4.01 13.69 9.65
C LYS A 83 -3.35 12.49 10.31
N ALA A 84 -2.11 12.65 10.76
CA ALA A 84 -1.44 11.68 11.61
C ALA A 84 -2.16 11.60 12.98
N PRO A 85 -2.09 10.45 13.68
CA PRO A 85 -1.24 9.30 13.38
C PRO A 85 -1.95 8.22 12.52
N ILE A 86 -1.23 7.65 11.54
CA ILE A 86 -1.75 6.71 10.53
C ILE A 86 -0.88 5.45 10.51
N MET A 87 -1.49 4.26 10.60
CA MET A 87 -0.75 3.00 10.49
C MET A 87 -0.71 2.47 9.07
N MET A 88 0.28 1.61 8.82
CA MET A 88 0.29 0.80 7.61
C MET A 88 -1.01 0.00 7.50
N CYS A 89 -1.51 -0.12 6.28
CA CYS A 89 -2.78 -0.78 5.94
C CYS A 89 -4.05 -0.01 6.38
N ASP A 90 -3.95 1.21 6.92
CA ASP A 90 -5.13 2.03 7.20
C ASP A 90 -5.77 2.56 5.93
N ALA A 91 -7.11 2.53 5.89
CA ALA A 91 -7.87 3.15 4.82
C ALA A 91 -7.96 4.66 5.06
N VAL A 92 -7.19 5.41 4.28
CA VAL A 92 -7.05 6.87 4.33
C VAL A 92 -8.26 7.55 3.67
N LEU A 93 -8.71 7.02 2.53
CA LEU A 93 -9.87 7.51 1.80
C LEU A 93 -10.68 6.30 1.28
N LYS A 94 -11.99 6.45 1.22
CA LYS A 94 -12.90 5.41 0.69
C LYS A 94 -13.62 5.95 -0.54
N GLY A 95 -13.83 5.10 -1.55
CA GLY A 95 -14.73 5.40 -2.67
C GLY A 95 -14.07 6.01 -3.90
N ILE A 96 -12.74 6.06 -3.98
CA ILE A 96 -12.05 6.47 -5.21
C ILE A 96 -12.10 5.29 -6.19
N PHE A 97 -12.88 5.44 -7.29
CA PHE A 97 -13.11 4.40 -8.31
C PHE A 97 -13.55 3.05 -7.70
N GLY A 98 -14.50 3.09 -6.76
CA GLY A 98 -14.98 1.88 -6.06
C GLY A 98 -13.94 1.18 -5.18
N SER A 99 -12.79 1.84 -4.94
CA SER A 99 -11.65 1.30 -4.20
C SER A 99 -11.35 2.12 -2.94
N LYS A 100 -10.59 1.53 -2.02
CA LYS A 100 -10.06 2.20 -0.84
C LYS A 100 -8.63 2.64 -1.11
N VAL A 101 -8.26 3.81 -0.63
CA VAL A 101 -6.88 4.27 -0.59
C VAL A 101 -6.30 3.84 0.74
N VAL A 102 -5.22 3.08 0.68
CA VAL A 102 -4.60 2.42 1.82
C VAL A 102 -3.22 3.01 2.05
N ALA A 103 -2.88 3.29 3.31
CA ALA A 103 -1.55 3.73 3.70
C ALA A 103 -0.53 2.59 3.57
N CYS A 104 0.58 2.85 2.87
CA CYS A 104 1.68 1.89 2.73
C CYS A 104 2.80 2.10 3.75
N ALA A 105 2.74 3.17 4.54
CA ALA A 105 3.73 3.51 5.57
C ALA A 105 3.04 4.05 6.82
N VAL A 106 3.79 4.08 7.92
CA VAL A 106 3.36 4.72 9.17
C VAL A 106 3.69 6.20 9.10
N SER A 107 2.77 7.05 9.53
CA SER A 107 3.05 8.47 9.76
C SER A 107 2.56 8.87 11.15
N GLN A 108 3.48 9.27 12.00
CA GLN A 108 3.23 9.66 13.39
C GLN A 108 4.15 10.82 13.77
N LYS A 109 3.87 11.50 14.88
CA LYS A 109 4.74 12.54 15.43
C LYS A 109 5.73 11.91 16.42
N SER A 110 6.93 12.48 16.55
CA SER A 110 7.99 12.03 17.47
C SER A 110 7.69 12.28 18.96
N ASP A 111 6.52 12.80 19.30
CA ASP A 111 6.11 13.03 20.69
C ASP A 111 6.00 11.69 21.45
N SER A 112 6.86 11.50 22.47
CA SER A 112 7.07 10.21 23.17
C SER A 112 5.78 9.59 23.74
N VAL A 113 4.87 10.42 24.27
CA VAL A 113 3.63 9.96 24.92
C VAL A 113 2.58 9.50 23.91
N LEU A 114 2.41 10.26 22.81
CA LEU A 114 1.48 9.93 21.73
C LEU A 114 1.96 8.72 20.93
N CYS A 115 3.28 8.63 20.71
CA CYS A 115 3.92 7.49 20.06
C CYS A 115 3.67 6.19 20.84
N PHE A 116 3.82 6.20 22.17
CA PHE A 116 3.61 4.99 22.98
C PHE A 116 2.15 4.52 22.96
N SER A 117 1.18 5.42 23.11
CA SER A 117 -0.25 5.10 23.02
C SER A 117 -0.62 4.53 21.64
N PHE A 118 -0.05 5.11 20.59
CA PHE A 118 -0.29 4.69 19.21
C PHE A 118 0.33 3.31 18.91
N MET A 119 1.53 3.03 19.40
CA MET A 119 2.18 1.73 19.29
C MET A 119 1.41 0.63 20.04
N LEU A 120 0.87 0.93 21.22
CA LEU A 120 0.00 0.01 21.97
C LEU A 120 -1.30 -0.30 21.22
N LYS A 121 -1.93 0.70 20.61
CA LYS A 121 -3.13 0.47 19.78
C LYS A 121 -2.80 -0.41 18.57
N TYR A 122 -1.63 -0.22 17.96
CA TYR A 122 -1.22 -1.03 16.83
C TYR A 122 -0.95 -2.49 17.21
N SER A 123 -0.30 -2.76 18.35
CA SER A 123 -0.05 -4.13 18.79
C SER A 123 -1.35 -4.90 19.07
N ILE A 124 -2.33 -4.27 19.72
CA ILE A 124 -3.68 -4.85 19.94
C ILE A 124 -4.36 -5.13 18.59
N ARG A 125 -4.21 -4.23 17.61
CA ARG A 125 -4.77 -4.44 16.28
C ARG A 125 -4.11 -5.58 15.53
N LEU A 126 -2.78 -5.74 15.65
CA LEU A 126 -2.06 -6.87 15.06
C LEU A 126 -2.54 -8.22 15.63
N GLN A 127 -2.87 -8.26 16.93
CA GLN A 127 -3.43 -9.45 17.57
C GLN A 127 -4.82 -9.84 17.02
N GLN A 128 -5.53 -8.96 16.30
CA GLN A 128 -6.82 -9.29 15.69
C GLN A 128 -6.69 -10.04 14.35
N TYR A 129 -5.50 -10.07 13.74
CA TYR A 129 -5.28 -10.80 12.50
C TYR A 129 -5.04 -12.30 12.80
N ALA A 130 -5.74 -13.18 12.09
CA ALA A 130 -5.69 -14.63 12.30
C ALA A 130 -4.34 -15.30 11.94
N VAL A 131 -3.35 -14.53 11.47
CA VAL A 131 -2.05 -15.06 11.03
C VAL A 131 -1.13 -15.29 12.24
N ASN A 132 -0.81 -16.55 12.51
CA ASN A 132 0.22 -17.06 13.42
C ASN A 132 0.53 -16.16 14.65
N GLN A 133 -0.40 -16.14 15.61
CA GLN A 133 -0.33 -15.38 16.86
C GLN A 133 0.99 -15.56 17.62
N GLN A 134 1.59 -16.75 17.56
CA GLN A 134 2.88 -17.02 18.20
C GLN A 134 3.99 -16.13 17.60
N LYS A 135 4.05 -16.01 16.27
CA LYS A 135 5.04 -15.19 15.56
C LYS A 135 4.85 -13.70 15.86
N ILE A 136 3.60 -13.24 15.95
CA ILE A 136 3.28 -11.85 16.32
C ILE A 136 3.75 -11.57 17.75
N ASN A 137 3.45 -12.45 18.70
CA ASN A 137 3.88 -12.28 20.09
C ASN A 137 5.39 -12.28 20.25
N THR A 138 6.13 -13.12 19.50
CA THR A 138 7.60 -13.08 19.50
C THR A 138 8.14 -11.74 18.98
N LEU A 139 7.57 -11.22 17.89
CA LEU A 139 7.97 -9.92 17.33
C LEU A 139 7.65 -8.75 18.25
N LEU A 140 6.48 -8.78 18.91
CA LEU A 140 6.10 -7.77 19.89
C LEU A 140 7.08 -7.76 21.07
N ASN A 141 7.40 -8.93 21.64
CA ASN A 141 8.35 -9.05 22.75
C ASN A 141 9.76 -8.57 22.38
N LEU A 142 10.23 -8.84 21.16
CA LEU A 142 11.49 -8.30 20.63
C LEU A 142 11.47 -6.78 20.45
N GLY A 143 10.31 -6.21 20.09
CA GLY A 143 10.13 -4.76 19.98
C GLY A 143 10.18 -4.07 21.34
N TYR A 144 9.49 -4.63 22.35
CA TYR A 144 9.46 -4.10 23.70
C TYR A 144 10.84 -4.12 24.38
N SER A 145 11.64 -5.19 24.19
CA SER A 145 13.00 -5.26 24.72
C SER A 145 13.98 -4.28 24.04
N ARG A 146 13.77 -3.95 22.76
CA ARG A 146 14.53 -2.89 22.09
C ARG A 146 14.15 -1.49 22.59
N LEU A 147 12.86 -1.25 22.83
CA LEU A 147 12.39 0.04 23.34
C LEU A 147 12.89 0.29 24.76
N SER A 148 12.93 -0.72 25.64
CA SER A 148 13.52 -0.59 26.97
C SER A 148 14.99 -0.21 26.91
N ASN A 149 15.73 -0.72 25.93
CA ASN A 149 17.14 -0.40 25.73
C ASN A 149 17.32 1.01 25.12
N TYR A 150 16.46 1.43 24.19
CA TYR A 150 16.47 2.77 23.60
C TYR A 150 16.12 3.88 24.61
N SER A 151 15.26 3.59 25.59
CA SER A 151 14.97 4.49 26.71
C SER A 151 16.13 4.61 27.70
N GLN A 152 17.03 3.61 27.78
CA GLN A 152 18.24 3.71 28.62
C GLN A 152 19.36 4.47 27.90
N GLU A 153 19.52 4.32 26.59
CA GLU A 153 20.59 4.98 25.83
C GLU A 153 20.32 6.48 25.55
N ASN A 154 19.06 6.93 25.49
CA ASN A 154 18.72 8.34 25.23
C ASN A 154 18.42 9.18 26.50
N PHE A 155 18.63 8.61 27.69
CA PHE A 155 18.51 9.31 28.97
C PHE A 155 19.88 9.52 29.65
N ILE A 156 20.94 9.73 28.86
CA ILE A 156 22.13 10.44 29.38
C ILE A 156 21.81 11.93 29.29
N ILE A 157 21.01 12.40 30.26
CA ILE A 157 21.04 13.81 30.64
C ILE A 157 22.43 14.01 31.23
N ASN A 158 23.32 14.66 30.48
CA ASN A 158 24.54 15.19 31.08
C ASN A 158 24.09 16.23 32.12
N ASN A 159 24.01 15.80 33.37
CA ASN A 159 24.01 16.70 34.51
C ASN A 159 25.41 17.33 34.58
N VAL A 160 25.55 18.51 33.99
CA VAL A 160 26.53 19.55 34.38
C VAL A 160 25.83 20.89 34.28
#